data_AF-A0A3M8FNL4-F1
#
_entry.id   AF-A0A3M8FNL4-F1
#
_cell.length_a   1.000
_cell.length_b   1.000
_cell.length_c   1.000
_cell.angle_alpha   90.00
_cell.angle_beta   90.00
_cell.angle_gamma   90.00
#
_symmetry.space_group_name_H-M   'P 1'
#
loop_
_entity.id
_entity.type
_entity.pdbx_description
1 polymer ?
#
loop_
_entity_poly.entity_id
_entity_poly.type
_entity_poly.pdbx_seq_one_letter_code
_entity_poly.pdbx_strand_id
1 'polypeptide(L)'
;MHKIENALDVLGQNITEIVTVSEWAEKMSFNCEKYFSTKIRDYYGKRAKQIIIEQKLLKIEECLSKSSNEIFYCIARELGFANEHSLYKFVKRHTGKTITELKRDNEKEKRK
;
A
#
# COMPACT_ATOMS: atom_id res chain seq x y z
N MET A 1 -16.46 -16.64 -3.34
CA MET A 1 -15.30 -16.67 -2.42
C MET A 1 -14.04 -16.66 -3.25
N HIS A 2 -13.28 -15.56 -3.21
CA HIS A 2 -12.01 -15.50 -3.94
C HIS A 2 -11.00 -16.44 -3.26
N LYS A 3 -10.16 -17.09 -4.07
CA LYS A 3 -9.05 -17.89 -3.53
C LYS A 3 -8.00 -16.96 -2.93
N ILE A 4 -7.31 -17.42 -1.88
CA ILE A 4 -6.31 -16.63 -1.14
C ILE A 4 -5.12 -16.22 -2.04
N GLU A 5 -4.85 -16.99 -3.09
CA GLU A 5 -3.83 -16.70 -4.11
C GLU A 5 -4.08 -15.38 -4.85
N ASN A 6 -5.34 -14.96 -4.99
CA ASN A 6 -5.71 -13.71 -5.66
C ASN A 6 -5.73 -12.50 -4.72
N ALA A 7 -5.38 -12.69 -3.44
CA ALA A 7 -5.56 -11.64 -2.43
C ALA A 7 -4.72 -10.39 -2.72
N LEU A 8 -3.49 -10.56 -3.23
CA LEU A 8 -2.62 -9.45 -3.61
C LEU A 8 -3.15 -8.70 -4.83
N ASP A 9 -3.70 -9.40 -5.82
CA ASP A 9 -4.26 -8.77 -7.02
C ASP A 9 -5.48 -7.92 -6.66
N VAL A 10 -6.38 -8.47 -5.84
CA VAL A 10 -7.56 -7.75 -5.34
C VAL A 10 -7.13 -6.53 -4.50
N LEU A 11 -6.12 -6.68 -3.66
CA LEU A 11 -5.57 -5.59 -2.87
C LEU A 11 -4.97 -4.49 -3.76
N GLY A 12 -4.19 -4.85 -4.77
CA GLY A 12 -3.55 -3.89 -5.68
C GLY A 12 -4.55 -3.09 -6.52
N GLN A 13 -5.63 -3.75 -6.97
CA GLN A 13 -6.72 -3.12 -7.73
C GLN A 13 -7.59 -2.19 -6.88
N ASN A 14 -7.74 -2.49 -5.58
CA ASN A 14 -8.62 -1.75 -4.65
C ASN A 14 -7.81 -1.05 -3.53
N ILE A 15 -6.53 -0.70 -3.77
CA ILE A 15 -5.61 -0.20 -2.74
C ILE A 15 -6.06 1.12 -2.11
N THR A 16 -6.85 1.91 -2.85
CA THR A 16 -7.49 3.15 -2.43
C THR A 16 -8.59 2.94 -1.40
N GLU A 17 -9.38 1.89 -1.61
CA GLU A 17 -10.56 1.57 -0.80
C GLU A 17 -10.20 0.68 0.38
N ILE A 18 -9.19 -0.18 0.24
CA ILE A 18 -8.75 -1.08 1.29
C ILE A 18 -7.77 -0.36 2.21
N VAL A 19 -8.25 0.03 3.40
CA VAL A 19 -7.44 0.61 4.48
C VAL A 19 -7.25 -0.40 5.62
N THR A 20 -8.23 -1.27 5.83
CA THR A 20 -8.29 -2.22 6.94
C THR A 20 -8.33 -3.66 6.46
N VAL A 21 -8.02 -4.59 7.37
CA VAL A 21 -8.10 -6.03 7.08
C VAL A 21 -9.55 -6.47 6.90
N SER A 22 -10.52 -5.80 7.54
CA SER A 22 -11.95 -6.06 7.34
C SER A 22 -12.41 -5.71 5.93
N GLU A 23 -12.09 -4.52 5.42
CA GLU A 23 -12.41 -4.13 4.04
C GLU A 23 -11.76 -5.07 3.02
N TRP A 24 -10.52 -5.51 3.28
CA TRP A 24 -9.86 -6.50 2.42
C TRP A 24 -10.59 -7.85 2.45
N ALA A 25 -11.00 -8.32 3.63
CA ALA A 25 -11.75 -9.54 3.78
C ALA A 25 -13.10 -9.46 3.04
N GLU A 26 -13.82 -8.35 3.19
CA GLU A 26 -15.09 -8.09 2.49
C GLU A 26 -14.92 -8.12 0.97
N LYS A 27 -13.89 -7.44 0.43
CA LYS A 27 -13.56 -7.46 -1.01
C LYS A 27 -13.22 -8.86 -1.51
N MET A 28 -12.66 -9.71 -0.64
CA MET A 28 -12.37 -11.12 -0.94
C MET A 28 -13.57 -12.06 -0.70
N SER A 29 -14.72 -11.52 -0.28
CA SER A 29 -15.92 -12.25 0.13
C SER A 29 -15.70 -13.17 1.33
N PHE A 30 -14.91 -12.73 2.31
CA PHE A 30 -14.74 -13.38 3.60
C PHE A 30 -15.57 -12.65 4.66
N ASN A 31 -16.39 -13.40 5.40
CA ASN A 31 -17.26 -12.85 6.44
C ASN A 31 -16.54 -12.62 7.78
N CYS A 32 -15.27 -13.01 7.90
CA CYS A 32 -14.51 -12.92 9.15
C CYS A 32 -13.07 -12.47 8.89
N GLU A 33 -12.73 -11.26 9.34
CA GLU A 33 -11.39 -10.68 9.22
C GLU A 33 -10.31 -11.52 9.91
N LYS A 34 -10.61 -12.17 11.04
CA LYS A 34 -9.65 -12.96 11.82
C LYS A 34 -9.25 -14.23 11.06
N TYR A 35 -10.24 -14.88 10.46
CA TYR A 35 -10.03 -16.05 9.63
C TYR A 35 -9.25 -15.68 8.36
N PHE A 36 -9.63 -14.58 7.71
CA PHE A 36 -8.92 -14.07 6.54
C PHE A 36 -7.46 -13.70 6.86
N SER A 37 -7.22 -12.98 7.95
CA SER A 37 -5.87 -12.60 8.40
C SER A 37 -4.98 -13.82 8.69
N THR A 38 -5.57 -14.87 9.27
CA THR A 38 -4.90 -16.15 9.49
C THR A 38 -4.53 -16.81 8.15
N LYS A 39 -5.49 -16.91 7.21
CA LYS A 39 -5.23 -17.45 5.87
C LYS A 39 -4.15 -16.68 5.11
N ILE A 40 -4.14 -15.34 5.20
CA ILE A 40 -3.11 -14.50 4.60
C ILE A 40 -1.74 -14.81 5.20
N ARG A 41 -1.65 -14.89 6.53
CA ARG A 41 -0.39 -15.21 7.21
C ARG A 41 0.11 -16.60 6.82
N ASP A 42 -0.77 -17.58 6.77
CA ASP A 42 -0.40 -18.96 6.50
C ASP A 42 0.07 -19.13 5.03
N TYR A 43 -0.49 -18.34 4.10
CA TYR A 43 -0.12 -18.38 2.68
C TYR A 43 1.09 -17.49 2.32
N TYR A 44 1.12 -16.24 2.80
CA TYR A 44 2.13 -15.25 2.43
C TYR A 44 3.25 -15.09 3.47
N GLY A 45 3.15 -15.77 4.62
CA GLY A 45 4.12 -15.66 5.72
C GLY A 45 4.13 -14.30 6.45
N LYS A 46 3.24 -13.37 6.08
CA LYS A 46 3.20 -11.99 6.60
C LYS A 46 1.83 -11.65 7.16
N ARG A 47 1.79 -10.73 8.12
CA ARG A 47 0.52 -10.22 8.66
C ARG A 47 -0.23 -9.44 7.58
N ALA A 48 -1.54 -9.64 7.46
CA ALA A 48 -2.36 -8.93 6.46
C ALA A 48 -2.17 -7.40 6.52
N LYS A 49 -2.14 -6.82 7.72
CA LYS A 49 -1.88 -5.38 7.91
C LYS A 49 -0.52 -4.94 7.35
N GLN A 50 0.52 -5.77 7.49
CA GLN A 50 1.84 -5.48 6.96
C GLN A 50 1.82 -5.49 5.42
N ILE A 51 1.12 -6.45 4.82
CA ILE A 51 0.97 -6.52 3.36
C ILE A 51 0.25 -5.27 2.82
N ILE A 52 -0.82 -4.81 3.48
CA ILE A 52 -1.51 -3.57 3.10
C ILE A 52 -0.53 -2.38 3.08
N ILE A 53 0.30 -2.25 4.14
CA ILE A 53 1.28 -1.17 4.24
C ILE A 53 2.34 -1.29 3.14
N GLU A 54 2.91 -2.48 2.93
CA GLU A 54 3.92 -2.75 1.91
C GLU A 54 3.39 -2.43 0.50
N GLN A 55 2.16 -2.85 0.19
CA GLN A 55 1.52 -2.55 -1.10
C GLN A 55 1.27 -1.06 -1.30
N LYS A 56 0.87 -0.33 -0.24
CA LYS A 56 0.75 1.13 -0.31
C LYS A 56 2.10 1.79 -0.55
N LEU A 57 3.16 1.36 0.11
CA LEU A 57 4.51 1.88 -0.11
C LEU A 57 5.02 1.60 -1.53
N LEU A 58 4.85 0.39 -2.04
CA LEU A 58 5.25 0.04 -3.41
C LEU A 58 4.56 0.93 -4.45
N LYS A 59 3.26 1.18 -4.28
CA LYS A 59 2.52 2.05 -5.20
C LYS A 59 2.95 3.52 -5.07
N ILE A 60 3.27 3.99 -3.86
CA ILE A 60 3.89 5.31 -3.66
C ILE A 60 5.20 5.40 -4.44
N GLU A 61 6.10 4.42 -4.27
CA GLU A 61 7.38 4.38 -4.96
C GLU A 61 7.24 4.34 -6.48
N GLU A 62 6.29 3.56 -6.99
CA GLU A 62 5.95 3.51 -8.41
C GLU A 62 5.51 4.89 -8.93
N CYS A 63 4.60 5.55 -8.22
CA CYS A 63 4.13 6.89 -8.59
C CYS A 63 5.23 7.96 -8.51
N LEU A 64 6.10 7.88 -7.49
CA LEU A 64 7.27 8.75 -7.34
C LEU A 64 8.24 8.59 -8.51
N SER A 65 8.35 7.37 -9.04
CA SER A 65 9.22 7.06 -10.16
C SER A 65 8.71 7.57 -11.51
N LYS A 66 7.40 7.81 -11.62
CA LYS A 66 6.72 8.30 -12.84
C LYS A 66 6.59 9.82 -12.89
N SER A 67 6.73 10.53 -11.76
CA SER A 67 6.32 11.93 -11.62
C SER A 67 7.47 12.92 -11.38
N SER A 68 7.56 13.92 -12.24
CA SER A 68 8.33 15.16 -12.02
C SER A 68 7.60 16.06 -11.02
N ASN A 69 8.20 16.24 -9.84
CA ASN A 69 7.95 17.18 -8.72
C ASN A 69 6.56 17.69 -8.27
N GLU A 70 5.45 17.59 -9.01
CA GLU A 70 4.18 18.27 -8.66
C GLU A 70 3.00 17.34 -8.34
N ILE A 71 3.20 16.02 -8.24
CA ILE A 71 2.08 15.06 -8.24
C ILE A 71 1.78 14.51 -6.82
N PHE A 72 2.37 15.03 -5.74
CA PHE A 72 2.12 14.50 -4.38
C PHE A 72 0.65 14.56 -3.96
N TYR A 73 -0.08 15.62 -4.32
CA TYR A 73 -1.52 15.74 -4.10
C TYR A 73 -2.30 14.68 -4.86
N CYS A 74 -1.98 14.49 -6.14
CA CYS A 74 -2.62 13.49 -6.98
C CYS A 74 -2.33 12.08 -6.46
N ILE A 75 -1.09 11.78 -6.06
CA ILE A 75 -0.69 10.51 -5.43
C ILE A 75 -1.45 10.30 -4.13
N ALA A 76 -1.62 11.33 -3.30
CA ALA A 76 -2.39 11.24 -2.09
C ALA A 76 -3.84 10.82 -2.38
N ARG A 77 -4.50 11.46 -3.38
CA ARG A 77 -5.85 11.08 -3.79
C ARG A 77 -5.92 9.68 -4.42
N GLU A 78 -4.98 9.33 -5.30
CA GLU A 78 -4.90 8.03 -5.96
C GLU A 78 -4.61 6.86 -5.01
N LEU A 79 -4.22 7.14 -3.76
CA LEU A 79 -3.97 6.13 -2.73
C LEU A 79 -4.98 6.20 -1.57
N GLY A 80 -6.00 7.05 -1.68
CA GLY A 80 -7.04 7.20 -0.66
C GLY A 80 -6.61 8.01 0.57
N PHE A 81 -5.52 8.78 0.50
CA PHE A 81 -5.16 9.72 1.57
C PHE A 81 -6.00 11.00 1.49
N ALA A 82 -6.39 11.52 2.65
CA ALA A 82 -7.18 12.75 2.75
C ALA A 82 -6.46 13.98 2.15
N ASN A 83 -5.13 14.03 2.27
CA ASN A 83 -4.29 15.12 1.77
C ASN A 83 -2.82 14.67 1.74
N GLU A 84 -1.96 15.50 1.16
CA GLU A 84 -0.51 15.26 1.12
C GLU A 84 0.09 15.09 2.51
N HIS A 85 -0.38 15.83 3.51
CA HIS A 85 0.16 15.75 4.87
C HIS A 85 -0.04 14.36 5.49
N SER A 86 -1.19 13.72 5.23
CA SER A 86 -1.45 12.34 5.60
C SER A 86 -0.52 11.36 4.88
N LEU A 87 -0.23 11.60 3.59
CA LEU A 87 0.74 10.82 2.82
C LEU A 87 2.16 10.98 3.41
N TYR A 88 2.62 12.21 3.68
CA TYR A 88 3.93 12.48 4.29
C TYR A 88 4.08 11.78 5.65
N LYS A 89 3.04 11.86 6.51
CA LYS A 89 3.02 11.18 7.81
C LYS A 89 3.09 9.66 7.66
N PHE A 90 2.34 9.10 6.70
CA PHE A 90 2.33 7.67 6.43
C PHE A 90 3.72 7.17 6.01
N VAL A 91 4.34 7.82 5.03
CA VAL A 91 5.67 7.44 4.55
C VAL A 91 6.69 7.56 5.68
N LYS A 92 6.76 8.70 6.37
CA LYS A 92 7.69 8.89 7.48
C LYS A 92 7.52 7.86 8.60
N ARG A 93 6.28 7.49 8.92
CA ARG A 93 5.97 6.48 9.95
C ARG A 93 6.46 5.08 9.57
N HIS A 94 6.42 4.72 8.29
CA HIS A 94 6.68 3.37 7.83
C HIS A 94 8.06 3.16 7.21
N THR A 95 8.70 4.20 6.68
CA THR A 95 10.04 4.15 6.09
C THR A 95 11.10 4.85 6.93
N GLY A 96 10.69 5.68 7.90
CA GLY A 96 11.59 6.55 8.66
C GLY A 96 12.12 7.76 7.88
N LYS A 97 11.80 7.88 6.59
CA LYS A 97 12.28 8.91 5.67
C LYS A 97 11.16 9.83 5.24
N THR A 98 11.51 11.05 4.85
CA THR A 98 10.59 11.94 4.14
C THR A 98 10.34 11.42 2.72
N ILE A 99 9.21 11.80 2.14
CA ILE A 99 8.87 11.43 0.75
C ILE A 99 9.92 11.91 -0.24
N THR A 100 10.47 13.10 -0.01
CA THR A 100 11.54 13.68 -0.84
C THR A 100 12.84 12.90 -0.73
N GLU A 101 13.20 12.41 0.46
CA GLU A 101 14.35 11.50 0.64
C GLU A 101 14.10 10.16 -0.06
N LEU A 102 12.91 9.58 0.09
CA LEU A 102 12.54 8.33 -0.59
C LEU A 102 12.64 8.47 -2.12
N LYS A 103 12.17 9.59 -2.67
CA LYS A 103 12.30 9.90 -4.10
C LYS A 103 13.77 9.98 -4.53
N ARG A 104 14.60 10.70 -3.78
CA ARG A 104 16.04 10.83 -4.07
C ARG A 104 16.76 9.48 -4.02
N ASP A 105 16.42 8.62 -3.06
CA ASP A 105 17.00 7.29 -2.94
C ASP A 105 16.63 6.42 -4.15
N ASN A 106 15.36 6.43 -4.56
CA ASN A 106 14.90 5.72 -5.76
C ASN A 106 15.58 6.22 -7.04
N GLU A 107 15.82 7.53 -7.17
CA GLU A 107 16.56 8.10 -8.30
C GLU A 107 18.04 7.70 -8.31
N LYS A 108 18.66 7.53 -7.13
CA LYS A 108 20.06 7.07 -7.01
C LYS A 108 20.20 5.59 -7.34
N GLU A 109 19.26 4.76 -6.91
CA GLU A 109 19.28 3.31 -7.16
C GLU A 109 19.10 2.99 -8.64
N LYS A 110 18.29 3.77 -9.38
CA LYS A 110 18.17 3.65 -10.85
C LYS A 110 19.40 4.10 -11.66
N ARG A 111 20.35 4.81 -11.04
CA ARG A 111 21.59 5.30 -11.69
C ARG A 111 22.80 4.40 -11.45
N LYS A 112 22.66 3.38 -10.61
CA LYS A 112 23.66 2.32 -10.42
C LYS A 112 23.36 1.15 -11.32
#